data_AF-A0A6I7HNZ7-F1
#
_entry.id   AF-A0A6I7HNZ7-F1
#
_cell.length_a   1.000
_cell.length_b   1.000
_cell.length_c   1.000
_cell.angle_alpha   90.00
_cell.angle_beta   90.00
_cell.angle_gamma   90.00
#
_symmetry.space_group_name_H-M   'P 1'
#
loop_
_entity.id
_entity.type
_entity.pdbx_description
1 polymer ?
#
loop_
_entity_poly.entity_id
_entity_poly.type
_entity_poly.pdbx_seq_one_letter_code
_entity_poly.pdbx_strand_id
1 'polypeptide(L)' 'MSGFENFGKRETVDAADRMECGICWHVYDPAEGDPVWQIDIGTAFADLPPDWRCPNCDAPQEKFMRLGDGG' A
#
# COMPACT_ATOMS: atom_id res chain seq x y z
N MET A 1 21.92 30.53 18.04
CA MET A 1 21.85 29.12 18.46
C MET A 1 20.98 28.42 17.45
N SER A 2 21.58 27.58 16.61
CA SER A 2 20.88 26.76 15.61
C SER A 2 20.00 25.74 16.32
N GLY A 3 18.78 25.51 15.85
CA GLY A 3 17.96 24.43 16.38
C GLY A 3 16.46 24.67 16.24
N PHE A 4 15.94 24.65 15.01
CA PHE A 4 14.62 24.06 14.78
C PHE A 4 14.39 23.67 13.31
N GLU A 5 15.36 23.00 12.69
CA GLU A 5 15.19 22.37 11.38
C GLU A 5 14.76 20.91 11.58
N ASN A 6 13.52 20.65 12.01
CA ASN A 6 12.93 19.31 11.83
C ASN A 6 11.40 19.24 12.02
N PHE A 7 10.63 20.10 11.35
CA PHE A 7 9.24 19.73 11.04
C PHE A 7 9.26 19.01 9.70
N GLY A 8 9.65 17.73 9.78
CA GLY A 8 9.79 16.80 8.67
C GLY A 8 8.56 16.85 7.75
N LYS A 9 8.86 17.19 6.50
CA LYS A 9 8.18 16.77 5.27
C LYS A 9 6.78 16.17 5.46
N ARG A 10 5.76 17.00 5.27
CA ARG A 10 4.46 16.56 4.76
C ARG A 10 4.64 16.22 3.27
N GLU A 11 5.30 15.12 2.97
CA GLU A 11 5.43 14.62 1.60
C GLU A 11 4.24 13.71 1.29
N THR A 12 3.22 14.36 0.72
CA THR A 12 2.42 13.88 -0.40
C THR A 12 2.56 12.39 -0.72
N VAL A 13 1.61 11.58 -0.22
CA VAL A 13 1.01 10.41 -0.90
C VAL A 13 1.90 9.84 -2.01
N ASP A 14 2.92 9.08 -1.61
CA ASP A 14 3.91 8.51 -2.51
C ASP A 14 3.31 7.32 -3.28
N ALA A 15 3.84 7.03 -4.47
CA ALA A 15 3.44 5.86 -5.26
C ALA A 15 3.69 4.51 -4.54
N ALA A 16 4.31 4.55 -3.36
CA ALA A 16 4.53 3.46 -2.42
C ALA A 16 3.38 3.30 -1.40
N ASP A 17 2.23 3.95 -1.61
CA ASP A 17 1.12 3.90 -0.68
C ASP A 17 0.56 2.49 -0.47
N ARG A 18 0.63 2.04 0.79
CA ARG A 18 0.21 0.71 1.21
C ARG A 18 -1.31 0.60 1.20
N MET A 19 -1.80 -0.58 0.87
CA MET A 19 -3.23 -0.86 0.74
C MET A 19 -3.63 -1.93 1.74
N GLU A 20 -4.53 -1.63 2.66
CA GLU A 20 -5.01 -2.58 3.65
C GLU A 20 -6.34 -3.20 3.22
N CYS A 21 -6.43 -4.51 3.30
CA CYS A 21 -7.66 -5.25 3.07
C CYS A 21 -8.65 -5.00 4.22
N GLY A 22 -9.81 -4.41 3.94
CA GLY A 22 -10.84 -4.21 4.97
C GLY A 22 -11.49 -5.48 5.52
N ILE A 23 -11.19 -6.67 4.96
CA ILE A 23 -11.76 -7.96 5.40
C ILE A 23 -10.85 -8.68 6.39
N CYS A 24 -9.55 -8.79 6.06
CA CYS A 24 -8.59 -9.56 6.85
C CYS A 24 -7.43 -8.73 7.39
N TRP A 25 -7.40 -7.43 7.06
CA TRP A 25 -6.37 -6.46 7.47
C TRP A 25 -4.97 -6.79 6.95
N HIS A 26 -4.91 -7.52 5.83
CA HIS A 26 -3.67 -7.73 5.09
C HIS A 26 -3.25 -6.44 4.39
N VAL A 27 -2.00 -6.03 4.60
CA VAL A 27 -1.42 -4.85 3.96
C VAL A 27 -0.61 -5.27 2.74
N TYR A 28 -1.05 -4.84 1.56
CA TYR A 28 -0.30 -4.90 0.33
C TYR A 28 0.69 -3.73 0.30
N ASP A 29 1.98 -4.05 0.20
CA ASP A 29 3.06 -3.09 0.06
C ASP A 29 3.61 -3.14 -1.37
N PRO A 30 3.51 -2.06 -2.15
CA PRO A 30 4.00 -2.05 -3.53
C PRO A 30 5.52 -2.19 -3.64
N ALA A 31 6.31 -1.88 -2.60
CA ALA A 31 7.75 -2.09 -2.61
C ALA A 31 8.13 -3.58 -2.42
N GLU A 32 7.26 -4.37 -1.78
CA GLU A 32 7.41 -5.82 -1.67
C GLU A 32 6.64 -6.60 -2.75
N GLY A 33 5.66 -5.97 -3.41
CA GLY A 33 4.82 -6.61 -4.41
C GLY A 33 3.92 -7.68 -3.80
N ASP A 34 3.64 -8.75 -4.55
CA ASP A 34 2.88 -9.91 -4.04
C ASP A 34 3.49 -11.22 -4.55
N PRO A 35 4.28 -11.93 -3.73
CA PRO A 35 4.93 -13.17 -4.15
C PRO A 35 3.95 -14.33 -4.35
N VAL A 36 2.74 -14.27 -3.79
CA VAL A 36 1.73 -15.32 -3.90
C VAL A 36 1.11 -15.32 -5.30
N TRP A 37 0.80 -14.14 -5.81
CA TRP A 37 0.29 -13.88 -7.16
C TRP A 37 1.39 -13.64 -8.19
N GLN A 38 2.66 -13.74 -7.78
CA GLN A 38 3.84 -13.50 -8.61
C GLN A 38 3.85 -12.08 -9.21
N ILE A 39 3.41 -11.09 -8.43
CA ILE A 39 3.50 -9.67 -8.76
C ILE A 39 4.90 -9.18 -8.40
N ASP A 40 5.54 -8.50 -9.36
CA ASP A 40 6.87 -7.96 -9.20
C ASP A 40 6.92 -6.85 -8.14
N ILE A 41 8.12 -6.64 -7.58
CA ILE A 41 8.34 -5.54 -6.64
C ILE A 41 8.25 -4.21 -7.38
N GLY A 42 7.67 -3.20 -6.74
CA GLY A 42 7.43 -1.89 -7.35
C GLY A 42 6.14 -1.80 -8.17
N THR A 43 5.34 -2.86 -8.27
CA THR A 43 4.00 -2.78 -8.86
C THR A 43 3.09 -2.00 -7.91
N ALA A 44 2.50 -0.91 -8.40
CA ALA A 44 1.50 -0.17 -7.64
C ALA A 44 0.19 -0.95 -7.59
N PHE A 45 -0.60 -0.77 -6.53
CA PHE A 45 -1.91 -1.42 -6.40
C PHE A 45 -2.88 -1.08 -7.56
N ALA A 46 -2.73 0.10 -8.16
CA ALA A 46 -3.51 0.53 -9.32
C ALA A 46 -3.12 -0.19 -10.64
N ASP A 47 -1.93 -0.79 -10.69
CA ASP A 47 -1.40 -1.53 -11.84
C ASP A 47 -1.68 -3.05 -11.72
N LEU A 48 -2.21 -3.50 -10.58
CA LEU A 48 -2.60 -4.89 -10.38
C LEU A 48 -3.70 -5.31 -11.37
N PRO A 49 -3.66 -6.57 -11.85
CA PRO A 49 -4.68 -7.07 -12.76
C PRO A 49 -6.05 -7.12 -12.06
N PRO A 50 -7.17 -6.95 -12.80
CA PRO A 50 -8.52 -6.89 -12.23
C PRO A 50 -8.99 -8.20 -11.59
N ASP A 51 -8.31 -9.32 -11.87
CA ASP A 51 -8.58 -10.61 -11.23
C ASP A 51 -7.74 -10.83 -9.97
N TRP A 52 -6.85 -9.90 -9.62
CA TRP A 52 -6.07 -9.97 -8.40
C TRP A 52 -6.98 -9.91 -7.18
N ARG A 53 -6.69 -10.78 -6.22
CA ARG A 53 -7.42 -10.89 -4.95
C ARG A 53 -6.44 -10.94 -3.79
N CYS A 54 -6.89 -10.55 -2.62
CA CYS A 54 -6.08 -10.60 -1.41
C CYS A 54 -5.49 -12.01 -1.21
N PRO A 55 -4.16 -12.17 -1.08
CA PRO A 55 -3.52 -13.47 -0.91
C PRO A 55 -3.90 -14.19 0.38
N ASN A 56 -4.49 -13.47 1.34
CA ASN A 56 -4.86 -14.01 2.66
C ASN A 56 -6.35 -14.39 2.76
N CYS A 57 -7.23 -13.75 2.01
CA CYS A 57 -8.69 -13.94 2.17
C CYS A 57 -9.50 -13.96 0.88
N ASP A 58 -8.85 -13.91 -0.28
CA ASP A 58 -9.49 -13.86 -1.59
C ASP A 58 -10.46 -12.68 -1.81
N ALA A 59 -10.39 -11.65 -0.96
CA ALA A 59 -11.17 -10.43 -1.14
C ALA A 59 -10.74 -9.69 -2.42
N PRO A 60 -11.68 -9.13 -3.19
CA PRO A 60 -11.35 -8.37 -4.39
C PRO A 60 -10.67 -7.04 -4.04
N GLN A 61 -9.90 -6.49 -4.98
CA GLN A 61 -9.14 -5.24 -4.80
C GLN A 61 -10.02 -4.04 -4.38
N GLU A 62 -11.31 -4.05 -4.71
CA GLU A 62 -12.29 -3.03 -4.29
C GLU A 62 -12.48 -2.93 -2.77
N LYS A 63 -12.11 -3.97 -2.00
CA LYS A 63 -12.21 -3.97 -0.53
C LYS A 63 -10.93 -3.45 0.14
N PHE A 64 -9.92 -3.11 -0.64
CA PHE A 64 -8.70 -2.51 -0.11
C PHE A 64 -8.89 -1.02 0.07
N MET A 65 -8.38 -0.53 1.19
CA MET A 65 -8.38 0.88 1.54
C MET A 65 -6.93 1.35 1.58
N ARG A 66 -6.67 2.53 1.02
CA ARG A 66 -5.37 3.17 1.12
C ARG A 66 -5.05 3.44 2.59
N LEU A 67 -4.01 2.79 3.10
CA LEU A 67 -3.49 3.00 4.43
C LEU A 67 -2.59 4.26 4.40
N GLY A 68 -3.21 5.40 4.13
CA GLY A 68 -2.56 6.69 4.29
C GLY A 68 -2.58 7.04 5.77
N ASP A 69 -1.40 7.09 6.38
CA ASP A 69 -1.17 7.58 7.74
C ASP A 69 -1.91 8.92 7.92
N GLY A 70 -3.05 8.86 8.58
CA GLY A 70 -4.01 9.94 8.70
C GLY A 70 -4.26 10.23 10.16
N GLY A 71 -3.32 10.91 10.80
CA GLY A 71 -3.48 11.46 12.16
C GLY A 71 -2.19 12.00 12.75
#